data_AF-A0A924MRE6-F1
#
_entry.id   AF-A0A924MRE6-F1
#
_cell.length_a   1.000
_cell.length_b   1.000
_cell.length_c   1.000
_cell.angle_alpha   90.00
_cell.angle_beta   90.00
_cell.angle_gamma   90.00
#
_symmetry.space_group_name_H-M   'P 1'
#
loop_
_entity.id
_entity.type
_entity.pdbx_description
1 polymer ?
#
loop_
_entity_poly.entity_id
_entity_poly.type
_entity_poly.pdbx_seq_one_letter_code
_entity_poly.pdbx_strand_id
1 'polypeptide(L)'
;MRHLLSVLLLLWAATPLSAADFQMANVRPSLDLSGQDQQVALLAPSLRDWVSGRARAILDSGEDPDPEAIASDANSRLAGQDFSTADIESLVQLVLADAGRQADAALRDMMEQMRAVNQRKSQQREAAPAQREQRDAVSAQARAEFAGRQSVPSCAEPPCQPRLVLVKPRPELAIVGKPIEHQPQAEVDSPSDLGDMESMRLQMYLDRRSKLMETLSNLMKKQSDTASTITSNLK
;
A
#
# COMPACT_ATOMS: atom_id res chain seq x y z
N MET A 1 -44.93 -26.04 11.37
CA MET A 1 -43.77 -25.22 11.82
C MET A 1 -42.48 -25.49 11.04
N ARG A 2 -42.14 -26.72 10.65
CA ARG A 2 -40.88 -27.00 9.91
C ARG A 2 -40.78 -26.39 8.51
N HIS A 3 -41.90 -26.22 7.79
CA HIS A 3 -41.90 -25.61 6.45
C HIS A 3 -41.75 -24.07 6.45
N LEU A 4 -42.06 -23.39 7.56
CA LEU A 4 -41.87 -21.93 7.66
C LEU A 4 -40.40 -21.55 7.85
N LEU A 5 -39.61 -22.41 8.50
CA LEU A 5 -38.16 -22.20 8.66
C LEU A 5 -37.39 -22.37 7.34
N SER A 6 -37.85 -23.24 6.44
CA SER A 6 -37.20 -23.48 5.14
C SER A 6 -37.36 -22.30 4.17
N VAL A 7 -38.52 -21.62 4.20
CA VAL A 7 -38.79 -20.46 3.35
C VAL A 7 -38.04 -19.21 3.85
N LEU A 8 -37.90 -19.05 5.17
CA LEU A 8 -37.14 -17.94 5.76
C LEU A 8 -35.62 -18.04 5.46
N LEU A 9 -35.09 -19.26 5.36
CA LEU A 9 -33.67 -19.52 5.06
C LEU A 9 -33.33 -19.32 3.57
N LEU A 10 -34.30 -19.56 2.67
CA LEU A 10 -34.12 -19.30 1.23
C LEU A 10 -34.27 -17.82 0.87
N LEU A 11 -35.01 -17.03 1.66
CA LEU A 11 -35.16 -15.60 1.43
C LEU A 11 -33.89 -14.78 1.78
N TRP A 12 -32.99 -15.33 2.59
CA TRP A 12 -31.72 -14.69 2.95
C TRP A 12 -30.57 -14.91 1.95
N ALA A 13 -30.71 -15.88 1.03
CA ALA A 13 -29.63 -16.24 0.10
C ALA A 13 -29.67 -15.49 -1.24
N ALA A 14 -30.66 -14.61 -1.46
CA ALA A 14 -30.94 -14.06 -2.79
C ALA A 14 -30.88 -12.53 -2.90
N THR A 15 -30.42 -11.80 -1.88
CA THR A 15 -30.11 -10.38 -2.05
C THR A 15 -28.65 -10.23 -2.46
N PRO A 16 -28.35 -9.99 -3.76
CA PRO A 16 -27.03 -9.51 -4.13
C PRO A 16 -26.83 -8.20 -3.38
N LEU A 17 -25.92 -8.18 -2.41
CA LEU A 17 -25.42 -6.93 -1.84
C LEU A 17 -24.79 -6.17 -3.01
N SER A 18 -25.58 -5.28 -3.60
CA SER A 18 -25.11 -4.28 -4.52
C SER A 18 -24.03 -3.49 -3.79
N ALA A 19 -22.84 -3.42 -4.37
CA ALA A 19 -21.72 -2.62 -3.87
C ALA A 19 -22.04 -1.10 -3.80
N ALA A 20 -23.25 -0.68 -4.16
CA ALA A 20 -23.71 0.70 -4.11
C ALA A 20 -24.11 1.18 -2.70
N ASP A 21 -24.42 0.30 -1.74
CA ASP A 21 -24.96 0.72 -0.43
C ASP A 21 -23.91 0.92 0.68
N PHE A 22 -22.61 0.75 0.39
CA PHE A 22 -21.54 1.18 1.30
C PHE A 22 -21.19 2.67 1.18
N GLN A 23 -22.14 3.51 0.75
CA GLN A 23 -22.13 4.92 1.11
C GLN A 23 -22.62 5.07 2.56
N MET A 24 -21.88 4.48 3.52
CA MET A 24 -21.86 5.07 4.84
C MET A 24 -21.38 6.50 4.62
N ALA A 25 -22.30 7.44 4.80
CA ALA A 25 -22.02 8.84 4.96
C ALA A 25 -20.89 8.95 5.98
N ASN A 26 -19.67 9.01 5.46
CA ASN A 26 -18.44 9.28 6.18
C ASN A 26 -18.52 10.78 6.48
N VAL A 27 -19.48 11.17 7.31
CA VAL A 27 -19.54 12.46 7.99
C VAL A 27 -18.41 12.39 9.00
N ARG A 28 -17.18 12.34 8.48
CA ARG A 28 -16.04 12.76 9.27
C ARG A 28 -16.34 14.23 9.55
N PRO A 29 -16.29 14.67 10.82
CA PRO A 29 -16.21 16.09 11.07
C PRO A 29 -15.01 16.56 10.24
N SER A 30 -15.28 17.33 9.19
CA SER A 30 -14.26 18.17 8.61
C SER A 30 -13.93 19.12 9.73
N LEU A 31 -12.95 18.73 10.57
CA LEU A 31 -12.16 19.69 11.31
C LEU A 31 -11.86 20.77 10.28
N ASP A 32 -12.34 21.98 10.54
CA ASP A 32 -12.18 23.09 9.64
C ASP A 32 -10.68 23.46 9.64
N LEU A 33 -9.92 22.70 8.86
CA LEU A 33 -8.46 22.70 8.78
C LEU A 33 -7.95 23.99 8.13
N SER A 34 -8.86 24.80 7.57
CA SER A 34 -8.55 26.08 6.94
C SER A 34 -7.87 27.06 7.91
N GLY A 35 -8.22 27.00 9.20
CA GLY A 35 -7.62 27.87 10.23
C GLY A 35 -6.15 27.54 10.51
N GLN A 36 -5.77 26.26 10.57
CA GLN A 36 -4.39 25.87 10.84
C GLN A 36 -3.45 26.14 9.67
N ASP A 37 -3.91 25.97 8.43
CA ASP A 37 -3.11 26.33 7.25
C ASP A 37 -2.78 27.82 7.22
N GLN A 38 -3.73 28.67 7.64
CA GLN A 38 -3.47 30.10 7.79
C GLN A 38 -2.46 30.37 8.91
N GLN A 39 -2.54 29.67 10.05
CA GLN A 39 -1.57 29.81 11.14
C GLN A 39 -0.15 29.42 10.70
N VAL A 40 0.01 28.29 9.99
CA VAL A 40 1.30 27.89 9.42
C VAL A 40 1.78 28.96 8.44
N ALA A 41 0.91 29.47 7.56
CA ALA A 41 1.28 30.48 6.57
C ALA A 41 1.81 31.79 7.17
N LEU A 42 1.36 32.16 8.37
CA LEU A 42 1.83 33.35 9.09
C LEU A 42 3.22 33.18 9.72
N LEU A 43 3.73 31.96 9.87
CA LEU A 43 5.04 31.73 10.44
C LEU A 43 6.17 32.15 9.49
N ALA A 44 7.31 32.52 10.08
CA ALA A 44 8.54 32.74 9.34
C ALA A 44 8.91 31.47 8.53
N PRO A 45 9.44 31.60 7.29
CA PRO A 45 9.75 30.45 6.44
C PRO A 45 10.61 29.39 7.10
N SER A 46 11.65 29.79 7.85
CA SER A 46 12.55 28.88 8.56
C SER A 46 11.85 28.05 9.64
N LEU A 47 10.83 28.61 10.28
CA LEU A 47 10.04 27.93 11.31
C LEU A 47 9.03 26.98 10.67
N ARG A 48 8.43 27.35 9.52
CA ARG A 48 7.59 26.44 8.73
C ARG A 48 8.37 25.19 8.30
N ASP A 49 9.57 25.40 7.75
CA ASP A 49 10.44 24.30 7.31
C ASP A 49 10.81 23.38 8.49
N TRP A 50 11.04 23.95 9.68
CA TRP A 50 11.26 23.16 10.89
C TRP A 50 10.03 22.35 11.29
N VAL A 51 8.85 22.98 11.33
CA VAL A 51 7.61 22.29 11.72
C VAL A 51 7.38 21.10 10.80
N SER A 52 7.44 21.32 9.49
CA SER A 52 7.22 20.25 8.51
C SER A 52 8.31 19.16 8.58
N GLY A 53 9.57 19.55 8.79
CA GLY A 53 10.67 18.60 8.97
C GLY A 53 10.53 17.76 10.25
N ARG A 54 10.12 18.38 11.36
CA ARG A 54 9.89 17.69 12.64
C ARG A 54 8.68 16.78 12.58
N ALA A 55 7.59 17.25 11.96
CA ALA A 55 6.38 16.46 11.72
C ALA A 55 6.70 15.20 10.90
N ARG A 56 7.51 15.32 9.85
CA ARG A 56 7.97 14.18 9.06
C ARG A 56 8.84 13.22 9.87
N ALA A 57 9.77 13.75 10.67
CA ALA A 57 10.62 12.92 11.52
C ALA A 57 9.84 12.07 12.52
N ILE A 58 8.73 12.59 13.08
CA ILE A 58 7.81 11.84 13.96
C ILE A 58 7.17 10.66 13.21
N LEU A 59 6.79 10.84 11.95
CA LEU A 59 6.19 9.76 11.16
C LEU A 59 7.22 8.68 10.77
N ASP A 60 8.43 9.12 10.41
CA ASP A 60 9.51 8.24 9.96
C ASP A 60 10.09 7.42 11.12
N SER A 61 10.16 7.98 12.34
CA SER A 61 10.63 7.23 13.52
C SER A 61 9.68 6.09 13.90
N GLY A 62 8.37 6.28 13.68
CA GLY A 62 7.35 5.35 14.14
C GLY A 62 7.20 5.27 15.66
N GLU A 63 7.84 6.19 16.38
CA GLU A 63 7.74 6.35 17.84
C GLU A 63 6.56 7.24 18.19
N ASP A 64 5.98 7.04 19.38
CA ASP A 64 4.87 7.85 19.85
C ASP A 64 5.36 9.29 20.10
N PRO A 65 4.63 10.32 19.66
CA PRO A 65 5.14 11.68 19.74
C PRO A 65 5.24 12.14 21.20
N ASP A 66 6.44 12.49 21.63
CA ASP A 66 6.65 13.12 22.93
C ASP A 66 6.56 14.65 22.81
N PRO A 67 5.50 15.30 23.33
CA PRO A 67 5.35 16.74 23.28
C PRO A 67 6.45 17.48 24.05
N GLU A 68 7.03 16.87 25.09
CA GLU A 68 8.10 17.48 25.88
C GLU A 68 9.41 17.51 25.10
N ALA A 69 9.75 16.43 24.40
CA ALA A 69 10.88 16.40 23.48
C ALA A 69 10.72 17.42 22.33
N ILE A 70 9.51 17.57 21.77
CA ILE A 70 9.25 18.58 20.72
C ILE A 70 9.41 20.00 21.29
N ALA A 71 8.90 20.26 22.50
CA ALA A 71 9.06 21.56 23.16
C ALA A 71 10.53 21.87 23.46
N SER A 72 11.31 20.87 23.89
CA SER A 72 12.74 21.00 24.14
C SER A 72 13.54 21.32 22.86
N ASP A 73 13.19 20.66 21.75
CA ASP A 73 13.78 20.95 20.43
C ASP A 73 13.43 22.37 19.95
N ALA A 74 12.16 22.78 20.12
CA ALA A 74 11.71 24.13 19.81
C ALA A 74 12.49 25.19 20.62
N ASN A 75 12.62 24.99 21.94
CA ASN A 75 13.38 25.87 22.83
C ASN A 75 14.85 25.99 22.41
N SER A 76 15.48 24.86 22.10
CA SER A 76 16.88 24.81 21.69
C SER A 76 17.11 25.60 20.40
N ARG A 77 16.16 25.53 19.46
CA ARG A 77 16.24 26.21 18.18
C ARG A 77 15.92 27.70 18.24
N LEU A 78 15.05 28.09 19.16
CA LEU A 78 14.62 29.47 19.36
C LEU A 78 15.42 30.18 20.45
N ALA A 79 16.51 29.58 20.92
CA ALA A 79 17.40 30.17 21.92
C ALA A 79 17.85 31.57 21.47
N GLY A 80 17.57 32.57 22.31
CA GLY A 80 17.85 33.98 22.03
C GLY A 80 16.71 34.77 21.39
N GLN A 81 15.55 34.15 21.17
CA GLN A 81 14.30 34.84 20.82
C GLN A 81 13.34 34.79 22.01
N ASP A 82 12.58 35.88 22.22
CA ASP A 82 11.62 36.01 23.32
C ASP A 82 10.31 35.28 22.98
N PHE A 83 10.31 33.95 22.99
CA PHE A 83 9.08 33.16 22.90
C PHE A 83 8.52 32.88 24.29
N SER A 84 7.21 33.08 24.43
CA SER A 84 6.51 32.66 25.63
C SER A 84 6.32 31.14 25.63
N THR A 85 6.08 30.56 26.82
CA THR A 85 5.69 29.15 26.95
C THR A 85 4.47 28.80 26.09
N ALA A 86 3.52 29.74 25.95
CA ALA A 86 2.33 29.55 25.13
C ALA A 86 2.64 29.45 23.63
N ASP A 87 3.65 30.20 23.14
CA ASP A 87 4.09 30.11 21.75
C ASP A 87 4.76 28.76 21.47
N ILE A 88 5.57 28.27 22.41
CA ILE A 88 6.22 26.96 22.30
C ILE A 88 5.16 25.84 22.29
N GLU A 89 4.17 25.90 23.17
CA GLU A 89 3.05 24.95 23.15
C GLU A 89 2.28 25.01 21.83
N SER A 90 2.04 26.20 21.29
CA SER A 90 1.39 26.39 19.99
C SER A 90 2.20 25.78 18.85
N LEU A 91 3.54 25.89 18.89
CA LEU A 91 4.43 25.23 17.93
C LEU A 91 4.39 23.71 18.04
N VAL A 92 4.40 23.17 19.25
CA VAL A 92 4.23 21.73 19.49
C VAL A 92 2.91 21.25 18.88
N GLN A 93 1.83 21.98 19.10
CA GLN A 93 0.53 21.68 18.49
C GLN A 93 0.56 21.71 16.98
N LEU A 94 1.22 22.71 16.40
CA LEU A 94 1.36 22.84 14.96
C LEU A 94 2.11 21.64 14.37
N VAL A 95 3.18 21.20 15.03
CA VAL A 95 3.96 20.02 14.62
C VAL A 95 3.11 18.76 14.68
N LEU A 96 2.37 18.55 15.77
CA LEU A 96 1.50 17.37 15.92
C LEU A 96 0.34 17.38 14.92
N ALA A 97 -0.24 18.55 14.69
CA ALA A 97 -1.29 18.72 13.69
C ALA A 97 -0.76 18.45 12.27
N ASP A 98 0.42 18.98 11.93
CA ASP A 98 1.04 18.74 10.62
C ASP A 98 1.41 17.27 10.43
N ALA A 99 1.94 16.61 11.47
CA ALA A 99 2.21 15.17 11.47
C ALA A 99 0.92 14.36 11.24
N GLY A 100 -0.19 14.74 11.90
CA GLY A 100 -1.50 14.13 11.68
C GLY A 100 -1.98 14.25 10.23
N ARG A 101 -1.79 15.43 9.60
CA ARG A 101 -2.15 15.65 8.19
C ARG A 101 -1.28 14.84 7.24
N GLN A 102 0.03 14.80 7.48
CA GLN A 102 0.96 13.99 6.70
C GLN A 102 0.62 12.49 6.83
N ALA A 103 0.24 12.01 8.02
CA ALA A 103 -0.23 10.64 8.23
C ALA A 103 -1.53 10.36 7.46
N ASP A 104 -2.49 11.29 7.46
CA ASP A 104 -3.74 11.17 6.70
C ASP A 104 -3.51 11.19 5.18
N ALA A 105 -2.53 11.96 4.70
CA ALA A 105 -2.11 11.93 3.29
C ALA A 105 -1.48 10.58 2.94
N ALA A 106 -0.51 10.10 3.72
CA ALA A 106 0.14 8.82 3.50
C ALA A 106 -0.86 7.64 3.52
N LEU A 107 -1.86 7.68 4.41
CA LEU A 107 -2.92 6.69 4.46
C LEU A 107 -3.77 6.69 3.18
N ARG A 108 -4.09 7.87 2.64
CA ARG A 108 -4.83 8.00 1.38
C ARG A 108 -4.03 7.42 0.21
N ASP A 109 -2.75 7.76 0.12
CA ASP A 109 -1.86 7.24 -0.92
C ASP A 109 -1.74 5.72 -0.84
N MET A 110 -1.63 5.16 0.37
CA MET A 110 -1.60 3.71 0.58
C MET A 110 -2.91 3.03 0.18
N MET A 111 -4.07 3.63 0.52
CA MET A 111 -5.36 3.09 0.09
C MET A 111 -5.53 3.13 -1.44
N GLU A 112 -5.04 4.19 -2.09
CA GLU A 112 -5.03 4.29 -3.55
C GLU A 112 -4.12 3.23 -4.18
N GLN A 113 -2.91 3.05 -3.63
CA GLN A 113 -2.00 1.99 -4.04
C GLN A 113 -2.63 0.61 -3.91
N MET A 114 -3.29 0.34 -2.78
CA MET A 114 -3.98 -0.93 -2.52
C MET A 114 -5.14 -1.15 -3.50
N ARG A 115 -5.90 -0.11 -3.85
CA ARG A 115 -6.92 -0.19 -4.90
C ARG A 115 -6.31 -0.53 -6.25
N ALA A 116 -5.19 0.12 -6.62
CA ALA A 116 -4.48 -0.15 -7.87
C ALA A 116 -3.90 -1.57 -7.92
N VAL A 117 -3.43 -2.12 -6.79
CA VAL A 117 -2.99 -3.52 -6.68
C VAL A 117 -4.17 -4.48 -6.83
N ASN A 118 -5.29 -4.20 -6.16
CA ASN A 118 -6.50 -5.03 -6.26
C ASN A 118 -7.08 -5.03 -7.68
N GLN A 119 -7.09 -3.88 -8.36
CA GLN A 119 -7.49 -3.79 -9.77
C GLN A 119 -6.58 -4.62 -10.68
N ARG A 120 -5.25 -4.52 -10.51
CA ARG A 120 -4.29 -5.35 -11.25
C ARG A 120 -4.50 -6.84 -10.98
N LYS A 121 -4.76 -7.24 -9.74
CA LYS A 121 -5.08 -8.63 -9.38
C LYS A 121 -6.38 -9.11 -10.04
N SER A 122 -7.41 -8.27 -10.13
CA SER A 122 -8.65 -8.60 -10.84
C SER A 122 -8.38 -8.84 -12.33
N GLN A 123 -7.68 -7.91 -12.99
CA GLN A 123 -7.32 -8.02 -14.39
C GLN A 123 -6.49 -9.28 -14.69
N GLN A 124 -5.57 -9.64 -13.79
CA GLN A 124 -4.79 -10.89 -13.91
C GLN A 124 -5.68 -12.13 -13.82
N ARG A 125 -6.66 -12.16 -12.90
CA ARG A 125 -7.60 -13.28 -12.78
C ARG A 125 -8.51 -13.39 -14.00
N GLU A 126 -8.91 -12.26 -14.58
CA GLU A 126 -9.71 -12.21 -15.80
C GLU A 126 -8.90 -12.61 -17.05
N ALA A 127 -7.61 -12.27 -17.11
CA ALA A 127 -6.73 -12.64 -18.22
C ALA A 127 -6.20 -14.09 -18.14
N ALA A 128 -6.11 -14.66 -16.94
CA ALA A 128 -5.62 -16.02 -16.71
C ALA A 128 -6.31 -17.11 -17.56
N PRO A 129 -7.65 -17.16 -17.71
CA PRO A 129 -8.29 -18.16 -18.57
C PRO A 129 -7.88 -18.01 -20.04
N ALA A 130 -7.83 -16.78 -20.57
CA ALA A 130 -7.41 -16.54 -21.96
C ALA A 130 -5.95 -16.94 -22.19
N GLN A 131 -5.06 -16.68 -21.22
CA GLN A 131 -3.68 -17.14 -21.28
C GLN A 131 -3.55 -18.67 -21.25
N ARG A 132 -4.38 -19.35 -20.46
CA ARG A 132 -4.43 -20.82 -20.42
C ARG A 132 -4.88 -21.38 -21.77
N GLU A 133 -5.95 -20.84 -22.34
CA GLU A 133 -6.45 -21.24 -23.66
C GLU A 133 -5.39 -21.04 -24.75
N GLN A 134 -4.70 -19.90 -24.75
CA GLN A 134 -3.63 -19.63 -25.71
C GLN A 134 -2.45 -20.60 -25.53
N ARG A 135 -2.08 -20.92 -24.29
CA ARG A 135 -1.01 -21.89 -24.00
C ARG A 135 -1.40 -23.30 -24.45
N ASP A 136 -2.64 -23.70 -24.20
CA ASP A 136 -3.16 -24.99 -24.61
C ASP A 136 -3.21 -25.10 -26.14
N ALA A 137 -3.65 -24.06 -26.84
CA ALA A 137 -3.65 -23.99 -28.30
C ALA A 137 -2.23 -24.10 -28.90
N VAL A 138 -1.26 -23.36 -28.36
CA VAL A 138 0.16 -23.45 -28.79
C VAL A 138 0.71 -24.85 -28.55
N SER A 139 0.40 -25.46 -27.40
CA SER A 139 0.83 -26.82 -27.09
C SER A 139 0.20 -27.87 -28.02
N ALA A 140 -1.07 -27.69 -28.40
CA ALA A 140 -1.77 -28.54 -29.33
C ALA A 140 -1.17 -28.44 -30.75
N GLN A 141 -0.86 -27.22 -31.19
CA GLN A 141 -0.22 -26.97 -32.48
C GLN A 141 1.18 -27.61 -32.54
N ALA A 142 1.98 -27.47 -31.48
CA ALA A 142 3.30 -28.10 -31.41
C ALA A 142 3.21 -29.63 -31.47
N ARG A 143 2.22 -30.24 -30.81
CA ARG A 143 1.96 -31.69 -30.89
C ARG A 143 1.56 -32.13 -32.30
N ALA A 144 0.72 -31.35 -32.98
CA ALA A 144 0.30 -31.64 -34.35
C ALA A 144 1.47 -31.58 -35.34
N GLU A 145 2.34 -30.57 -35.22
CA GLU A 145 3.52 -30.44 -36.08
C GLU A 145 4.50 -31.61 -35.88
N PHE A 146 4.70 -32.04 -34.63
CA PHE A 146 5.57 -33.17 -34.32
C PHE A 146 5.02 -34.50 -34.84
N ALA A 147 3.70 -34.71 -34.71
CA ALA A 147 3.03 -35.89 -35.26
C ALA A 147 3.19 -35.99 -36.79
N GLY A 148 3.17 -34.86 -37.51
CA GLY A 148 3.41 -34.82 -38.95
C GLY A 148 4.81 -35.29 -39.36
N ARG A 149 5.83 -35.02 -38.53
CA ARG A 149 7.24 -35.40 -38.81
C ARG A 149 7.57 -36.86 -38.49
N GLN A 150 6.75 -37.56 -37.70
CA GLN A 150 6.97 -38.98 -37.37
C GLN A 150 6.60 -39.96 -38.49
N SER A 151 6.09 -39.47 -39.62
CA SER A 151 6.05 -40.26 -40.86
C SER A 151 7.46 -40.34 -41.48
N VAL A 152 8.43 -40.84 -40.72
CA VAL A 152 9.67 -41.32 -41.33
C VAL A 152 9.23 -42.49 -42.22
N PRO A 153 9.47 -42.45 -43.54
CA PRO A 153 9.09 -43.55 -44.41
C PRO A 153 9.68 -44.83 -43.84
N SER A 154 8.80 -45.76 -43.48
CA SER A 154 9.18 -47.09 -43.04
C SER A 154 10.12 -47.65 -44.09
N CYS A 155 11.40 -47.78 -43.75
CA CYS A 155 12.39 -48.40 -44.59
C CYS A 155 12.10 -49.91 -44.62
N ALA A 156 11.06 -50.29 -45.37
CA ALA A 156 10.57 -51.66 -45.47
C ALA A 156 11.35 -52.50 -46.49
N GLU A 157 12.33 -51.93 -47.19
CA GLU A 157 13.23 -52.69 -48.06
C GLU A 157 14.65 -52.76 -47.45
N PRO A 158 15.14 -53.97 -47.10
CA PRO A 158 16.56 -54.17 -46.86
C PRO A 158 17.33 -54.00 -48.18
N PRO A 159 18.52 -53.35 -48.19
CA PRO A 159 19.46 -53.22 -47.09
C PRO A 159 19.78 -51.74 -46.76
N CYS A 160 18.86 -51.03 -46.11
CA CYS A 160 19.20 -49.75 -45.49
C CYS A 160 19.93 -49.99 -44.16
N GLN A 161 21.21 -50.34 -44.22
CA GLN A 161 22.08 -50.14 -43.06
C GLN A 161 22.14 -48.63 -42.83
N PRO A 162 21.68 -48.10 -41.67
CA PRO A 162 21.95 -46.73 -41.33
C PRO A 162 23.46 -46.65 -41.21
N ARG A 163 24.11 -46.10 -42.23
CA ARG A 163 25.51 -45.70 -42.14
C ARG A 163 25.50 -44.65 -41.05
N LEU A 164 25.88 -45.06 -39.84
CA LEU A 164 26.23 -44.16 -38.76
C LEU A 164 27.35 -43.31 -39.33
N VAL A 165 26.98 -42.20 -39.97
CA VAL A 165 27.91 -41.12 -40.20
C VAL A 165 28.19 -40.69 -38.78
N LEU A 166 29.31 -41.20 -38.24
CA LEU A 166 29.99 -40.58 -37.13
C LEU A 166 30.18 -39.14 -37.57
N VAL A 167 29.21 -38.30 -37.27
CA VAL A 167 29.29 -36.87 -37.45
C VAL A 167 30.38 -36.49 -36.48
N LYS A 168 31.61 -36.50 -37.01
CA LYS A 168 32.79 -35.96 -36.35
C LYS A 168 32.31 -34.64 -35.75
N PRO A 169 32.37 -34.46 -34.42
CA PRO A 169 31.87 -33.25 -33.78
C PRO A 169 32.55 -32.10 -34.51
N ARG A 170 31.77 -31.40 -35.33
CA ARG A 170 32.25 -30.27 -36.09
C ARG A 170 32.53 -29.24 -35.01
N PRO A 171 33.78 -28.80 -34.82
CA PRO A 171 34.06 -27.75 -33.87
C PRO A 171 33.27 -26.52 -34.34
N GLU A 172 32.20 -26.24 -33.59
CA GLU A 172 32.01 -24.92 -33.02
C GLU A 172 32.11 -23.79 -34.04
N LEU A 173 31.19 -23.78 -34.99
CA LEU A 173 30.71 -22.50 -35.48
C LEU A 173 29.87 -21.93 -34.36
N ALA A 174 30.46 -20.98 -33.63
CA ALA A 174 29.82 -20.07 -32.70
C ALA A 174 28.65 -19.36 -33.38
N ILE A 175 27.53 -20.07 -33.51
CA ILE A 175 26.23 -19.43 -33.56
C ILE A 175 26.14 -18.81 -32.19
N VAL A 176 26.34 -17.49 -32.16
CA VAL A 176 25.90 -16.59 -31.10
C VAL A 176 24.38 -16.71 -31.05
N GLY A 177 23.90 -17.88 -30.62
CA GLY A 177 22.60 -18.04 -30.04
C GLY A 177 22.72 -17.21 -28.78
N LYS A 178 22.15 -16.01 -28.83
CA LYS A 178 21.93 -15.21 -27.63
C LYS A 178 21.48 -16.20 -26.56
N PRO A 179 22.20 -16.30 -25.42
CA PRO A 179 21.79 -17.20 -24.37
C PRO A 179 20.31 -16.94 -24.17
N ILE A 180 19.52 -18.00 -24.29
CA ILE A 180 18.14 -17.98 -23.83
C ILE A 180 18.32 -17.67 -22.36
N GLU A 181 18.26 -16.38 -22.03
CA GLU A 181 18.07 -15.88 -20.69
C GLU A 181 16.86 -16.65 -20.23
N HIS A 182 17.09 -17.64 -19.38
CA HIS A 182 16.10 -18.14 -18.46
C HIS A 182 15.68 -16.91 -17.65
N GLN A 183 14.79 -16.09 -18.21
CA GLN A 183 13.99 -15.16 -17.46
C GLN A 183 13.33 -16.05 -16.40
N PRO A 184 13.63 -15.84 -15.12
CA PRO A 184 13.10 -16.69 -14.06
C PRO A 184 11.58 -16.54 -14.07
N GLN A 185 10.88 -17.47 -14.73
CA GLN A 185 9.41 -17.59 -14.70
C GLN A 185 8.91 -18.13 -13.35
N ALA A 186 9.71 -18.00 -12.28
CA ALA A 186 9.55 -18.66 -10.99
C ALA A 186 9.51 -17.68 -9.81
N GLU A 187 9.13 -16.42 -10.05
CA GLU A 187 8.74 -15.48 -8.97
C GLU A 187 7.29 -14.97 -9.15
N VAL A 188 6.43 -15.81 -9.74
CA VAL A 188 4.97 -15.58 -9.80
C VAL A 188 4.27 -16.17 -8.57
N ASP A 189 5.00 -16.80 -7.64
CA ASP A 189 4.43 -17.63 -6.58
C ASP A 189 3.99 -16.91 -5.30
N SER A 190 4.18 -15.59 -5.16
CA SER A 190 3.69 -14.88 -3.98
C SER A 190 2.98 -13.53 -4.22
N PRO A 191 2.11 -13.35 -5.24
CA PRO A 191 1.20 -12.20 -5.28
C PRO A 191 0.23 -12.21 -4.08
N SER A 192 0.09 -13.35 -3.40
CA SER A 192 -0.66 -13.49 -2.15
C SER A 192 0.07 -12.84 -0.96
N ASP A 193 1.36 -13.11 -0.76
CA ASP A 193 2.11 -12.61 0.41
C ASP A 193 2.25 -11.08 0.44
N LEU A 194 2.26 -10.44 -0.74
CA LEU A 194 2.24 -8.98 -0.84
C LEU A 194 0.99 -8.36 -0.21
N GLY A 195 -0.16 -9.04 -0.28
CA GLY A 195 -1.40 -8.54 0.31
C GLY A 195 -1.36 -8.53 1.83
N ASP A 196 -0.78 -9.56 2.44
CA ASP A 196 -0.69 -9.70 3.89
C ASP A 196 0.25 -8.64 4.48
N MET A 197 1.40 -8.39 3.83
CA MET A 197 2.32 -7.32 4.22
C MET A 197 1.70 -5.93 4.09
N GLU A 198 0.94 -5.66 3.03
CA GLU A 198 0.23 -4.38 2.84
C GLU A 198 -0.85 -4.17 3.90
N SER A 199 -1.59 -5.23 4.27
CA SER A 199 -2.59 -5.17 5.35
C SER A 199 -1.95 -4.86 6.71
N MET A 200 -0.80 -5.48 7.01
CA MET A 200 -0.05 -5.23 8.23
C MET A 200 0.49 -3.80 8.28
N ARG A 201 1.01 -3.29 7.15
CA ARG A 201 1.44 -1.90 7.03
C ARG A 201 0.27 -0.95 7.26
N LEU A 202 -0.86 -1.17 6.61
CA LEU A 202 -2.06 -0.35 6.80
C LEU A 202 -2.49 -0.31 8.27
N GLN A 203 -2.49 -1.46 8.95
CA GLN A 203 -2.82 -1.52 10.37
C GLN A 203 -1.85 -0.72 11.24
N MET A 204 -0.53 -0.79 10.97
CA MET A 204 0.46 0.05 11.68
C MET A 204 0.23 1.54 11.44
N TYR A 205 -0.11 1.96 10.22
CA TYR A 205 -0.43 3.36 9.94
C TYR A 205 -1.67 3.84 10.69
N LEU A 206 -2.70 2.99 10.78
CA LEU A 206 -3.93 3.31 11.53
C LEU A 206 -3.67 3.41 13.04
N ASP A 207 -2.83 2.55 13.59
CA ASP A 207 -2.43 2.61 15.01
C ASP A 207 -1.67 3.91 15.30
N ARG A 208 -0.64 4.21 14.52
CA ARG A 208 0.13 5.46 14.62
C ARG A 208 -0.78 6.69 14.55
N ARG A 209 -1.68 6.73 13.57
CA ARG A 209 -2.67 7.80 13.43
C ARG A 209 -3.56 7.94 14.67
N SER A 210 -4.01 6.83 15.24
CA SER A 210 -4.87 6.83 16.43
C SER A 210 -4.13 7.41 17.64
N LYS A 211 -2.86 7.04 17.82
CA LYS A 211 -2.01 7.59 18.88
C LYS A 211 -1.68 9.08 18.70
N LEU A 212 -1.43 9.53 17.46
CA LEU A 212 -1.29 10.97 17.16
C LEU A 212 -2.56 11.74 17.57
N MET A 213 -3.73 11.19 17.27
CA MET A 213 -5.00 11.83 17.65
C MET A 213 -5.25 11.80 19.16
N GLU A 214 -4.84 10.73 19.84
CA GLU A 214 -4.93 10.63 21.30
C GLU A 214 -4.02 11.66 21.99
N THR A 215 -2.76 11.77 21.55
CA THR A 215 -1.81 12.75 22.08
C THR A 215 -2.27 14.19 21.83
N LEU A 216 -2.80 14.48 20.64
CA LEU A 216 -3.42 15.77 20.34
C LEU A 216 -4.61 16.06 21.25
N SER A 217 -5.50 15.09 21.46
CA SER A 217 -6.67 15.22 22.35
C SER A 217 -6.26 15.50 23.80
N ASN A 218 -5.26 14.76 24.30
CA ASN A 218 -4.71 14.97 25.64
C ASN A 218 -4.09 16.37 25.78
N LEU A 219 -3.41 16.87 24.74
CA LEU A 219 -2.83 18.21 24.73
C LEU A 219 -3.91 19.31 24.71
N MET A 220 -4.94 19.16 23.85
CA MET A 220 -6.08 20.09 23.80
C MET A 220 -6.83 20.13 25.14
N LYS A 221 -6.99 18.96 25.79
CA LYS A 221 -7.58 18.88 27.12
C LYS A 221 -6.76 19.64 28.16
N LYS A 222 -5.43 19.43 28.20
CA LYS A 222 -4.55 20.17 29.11
C LYS A 222 -4.66 21.69 28.93
N GLN A 223 -4.72 22.18 27.69
CA GLN A 223 -4.91 23.61 27.42
C GLN A 223 -6.26 24.12 27.92
N SER A 224 -7.33 23.37 27.68
CA SER A 224 -8.67 23.72 28.18
C SER A 224 -8.70 23.80 29.71
N ASP A 225 -8.06 22.85 30.39
CA ASP A 225 -7.98 22.82 31.85
C ASP A 225 -7.16 24.00 32.41
N THR A 226 -6.05 24.35 31.76
CA THR A 226 -5.22 25.52 32.10
C THR A 226 -6.00 26.82 31.92
N ALA A 227 -6.70 27.00 30.79
CA ALA A 227 -7.51 28.18 30.53
C ALA A 227 -8.66 28.32 31.56
N SER A 228 -9.32 27.21 31.90
CA SER A 228 -10.34 27.18 32.96
C SER A 228 -9.77 27.59 34.32
N THR A 229 -8.58 27.10 34.67
CA THR A 229 -7.90 27.45 35.92
C THR A 229 -7.55 28.94 35.99
N ILE A 230 -7.03 29.52 34.90
CA ILE A 230 -6.73 30.95 34.82
C ILE A 230 -8.01 31.79 35.00
N THR A 231 -9.08 31.45 34.27
CA THR A 231 -10.34 32.19 34.38
C THR A 231 -11.01 32.05 35.75
N SER A 232 -10.82 30.92 36.44
CA SER A 232 -11.31 30.72 37.81
C SER A 232 -10.57 31.58 38.84
N ASN A 233 -9.27 31.85 38.64
CA ASN A 233 -8.48 32.70 39.54
C ASN A 233 -8.73 34.20 39.33
N LEU A 234 -9.35 34.59 38.22
CA LEU A 234 -9.68 35.98 37.89
C LEU A 234 -11.07 36.40 38.41
N LYS A 235 -11.85 35.48 38.98
CA LYS A 235 -13.15 35.76 39.62
C LYS A 235 -12.99 35.97 41.11
#